data_AF-A0AAV6CUV5-F1
#
_entry.id   AF-A0AAV6CUV5-F1
#
_cell.length_a   1.000
_cell.length_b   1.000
_cell.length_c   1.000
_cell.angle_alpha   90.00
_cell.angle_beta   90.00
_cell.angle_gamma   90.00
#
_symmetry.space_group_name_H-M   'P 1'
#
loop_
_entity.id
_entity.type
_entity.pdbx_description
1 polymer ?
#
loop_
_entity_poly.entity_id
_entity_poly.type
_entity_poly.pdbx_seq_one_letter_code
_entity_poly.pdbx_strand_id
1 'polypeptide(L)'
;MKKYQLMAPGPTPVPSEVLLAMTRPIIHHRAAEYVALFREVREALKRLVQTREEVLTPACTGTGAMEAAVANTLSAGDRVIVVNAGAFAQRWLAICKA
;
A
#
# COMPACT_ATOMS: atom_id res chain seq x y z
N MET A 1 -21.65 17.65 14.93
CA MET A 1 -20.18 17.57 15.08
C MET A 1 -19.51 18.36 13.97
N LYS A 2 -18.45 19.13 14.27
CA LYS A 2 -17.66 19.86 13.26
C LYS A 2 -16.92 18.82 12.39
N LYS A 3 -17.06 18.89 11.07
CA LYS A 3 -16.34 18.00 10.14
C LYS A 3 -14.86 18.38 10.20
N TYR A 4 -14.03 17.47 10.72
CA TYR A 4 -12.58 17.66 10.74
C TYR A 4 -12.06 17.80 9.30
N GLN A 5 -11.45 18.93 8.99
CA GLN A 5 -10.83 19.17 7.70
C GLN A 5 -9.31 19.09 7.86
N LEU A 6 -8.73 18.05 7.26
CA LEU A 6 -7.29 17.85 7.21
C LEU A 6 -6.76 18.46 5.92
N MET A 7 -5.99 19.56 6.05
CA MET A 7 -5.39 20.29 4.93
C MET A 7 -3.87 20.06 4.81
N ALA A 8 -3.35 19.05 5.49
CA ALA A 8 -1.99 18.56 5.30
C ALA A 8 -1.93 17.69 4.01
N PRO A 9 -0.74 17.49 3.40
CA PRO A 9 -0.59 16.65 2.20
C PRO A 9 -0.87 15.15 2.44
N GLY A 10 -1.02 14.74 3.70
CA GLY A 10 -1.35 13.39 4.10
C GLY A 10 -1.27 13.25 5.63
N PRO A 11 -2.01 12.29 6.23
CA PRO A 11 -3.06 11.47 5.63
C PRO A 11 -4.27 12.32 5.18
N THR A 12 -5.32 11.70 4.62
CA THR A 12 -6.55 12.40 4.18
C THR A 12 -7.76 11.87 4.95
N PRO A 13 -8.87 12.64 5.03
CA PRO A 13 -10.10 12.15 5.64
C PRO A 13 -10.61 10.89 4.92
N VAL A 14 -11.07 9.90 5.71
CA VAL A 14 -11.63 8.64 5.20
C VAL A 14 -13.16 8.79 5.09
N PRO A 15 -13.81 8.29 4.01
CA PRO A 15 -15.26 8.31 3.89
C PRO A 15 -15.96 7.62 5.07
N SER A 16 -17.08 8.17 5.53
CA SER A 16 -17.80 7.67 6.72
C SER A 16 -18.23 6.21 6.61
N GLU A 17 -18.59 5.75 5.41
CA GLU A 17 -18.93 4.35 5.14
C GLU A 17 -17.76 3.39 5.38
N VAL A 18 -16.53 3.80 5.04
CA VAL A 18 -15.32 3.00 5.27
C VAL A 18 -15.01 2.97 6.76
N LEU A 19 -15.15 4.11 7.46
CA LEU A 19 -14.99 4.15 8.92
C LEU A 19 -15.99 3.21 9.62
N LEU A 20 -17.26 3.20 9.17
CA LEU A 20 -18.27 2.27 9.69
C LEU A 20 -17.96 0.81 9.35
N ALA A 21 -17.36 0.51 8.19
CA ALA A 21 -16.91 -0.84 7.88
C ALA A 21 -15.78 -1.29 8.83
N MET A 22 -14.88 -0.38 9.21
CA MET A 22 -13.76 -0.65 10.13
C MET A 22 -14.20 -0.90 11.59
N THR A 23 -15.43 -0.56 11.98
CA THR A 23 -15.95 -0.86 13.33
C THR A 23 -16.51 -2.27 13.48
N ARG A 24 -16.61 -3.03 12.38
CA ARG A 24 -17.10 -4.41 12.40
C ARG A 24 -16.14 -5.32 13.19
N PRO A 25 -16.64 -6.42 13.79
CA PRO A 25 -15.79 -7.42 14.44
C PRO A 25 -14.69 -7.94 13.51
N ILE A 26 -13.52 -8.23 14.08
CA ILE A 26 -12.40 -8.81 13.33
C ILE A 26 -12.79 -10.19 12.83
N ILE A 27 -12.55 -10.44 11.55
CA ILE A 27 -12.71 -11.76 10.93
C ILE A 27 -11.40 -12.52 11.07
N HIS A 28 -11.46 -13.78 11.50
CA HIS A 28 -10.29 -14.64 11.57
C HIS A 28 -9.70 -14.87 10.17
N HIS A 29 -8.40 -14.57 9.98
CA HIS A 29 -7.73 -14.56 8.66
C HIS A 29 -7.70 -15.91 7.91
N ARG A 30 -8.03 -17.03 8.56
CA ARG A 30 -8.17 -18.34 7.90
C ARG A 30 -9.61 -18.80 7.73
N ALA A 31 -10.58 -18.02 8.21
CA ALA A 31 -11.99 -18.36 8.03
C ALA A 31 -12.39 -18.24 6.55
N ALA A 32 -13.33 -19.08 6.11
CA ALA A 32 -13.81 -19.09 4.73
C ALA A 32 -14.32 -17.70 4.28
N GLU A 33 -14.98 -16.98 5.17
CA GLU A 33 -15.44 -15.59 4.93
C GLU A 33 -14.28 -14.65 4.63
N TYR A 34 -13.19 -14.69 5.40
CA TYR A 34 -12.01 -13.84 5.14
C TYR A 34 -11.35 -14.21 3.81
N VAL A 35 -11.21 -15.50 3.50
CA VAL A 35 -10.59 -15.97 2.25
C VAL A 35 -11.39 -15.46 1.04
N ALA A 36 -12.72 -15.51 1.11
CA ALA A 36 -13.60 -14.99 0.07
C ALA A 36 -13.45 -13.46 -0.07
N LEU A 37 -13.53 -12.72 1.05
CA LEU A 37 -13.36 -11.26 1.09
C LEU A 37 -12.01 -10.82 0.53
N PHE A 38 -10.92 -11.48 0.97
CA PHE A 38 -9.57 -11.13 0.54
C PHE A 38 -9.38 -11.37 -0.96
N ARG A 39 -9.95 -12.46 -1.51
CA ARG A 39 -9.95 -12.71 -2.95
C ARG A 39 -10.69 -11.63 -3.73
N GLU A 40 -11.89 -11.24 -3.26
CA GLU A 40 -12.67 -10.17 -3.88
C GLU A 40 -11.90 -8.85 -3.91
N VAL A 41 -11.30 -8.46 -2.78
CA VAL A 41 -10.49 -7.24 -2.67
C VAL A 41 -9.31 -7.26 -3.64
N ARG A 42 -8.59 -8.40 -3.76
CA ARG A 42 -7.47 -8.52 -4.70
C ARG A 42 -7.89 -8.36 -6.15
N GLU A 43 -9.02 -8.94 -6.56
CA GLU A 43 -9.54 -8.79 -7.91
C GLU A 43 -10.04 -7.36 -8.18
N ALA A 44 -10.62 -6.69 -7.18
CA ALA A 44 -10.97 -5.27 -7.29
C ALA A 44 -9.73 -4.37 -7.43
N LEU A 45 -8.65 -4.68 -6.70
CA LEU A 45 -7.39 -3.94 -6.80
C LEU A 45 -6.75 -4.09 -8.18
N LYS A 46 -6.78 -5.28 -8.80
CA LYS A 46 -6.33 -5.48 -10.19
C LYS A 46 -7.03 -4.52 -11.16
N ARG A 47 -8.35 -4.36 -11.02
CA ARG A 47 -9.14 -3.41 -11.82
C ARG A 47 -8.74 -1.95 -11.52
N LEU A 48 -8.56 -1.61 -10.24
CA LEU A 48 -8.20 -0.25 -9.80
C LEU A 48 -6.83 0.20 -10.34
N VAL A 49 -5.82 -0.66 -10.24
CA VAL A 49 -4.46 -0.36 -10.72
C VAL A 49 -4.23 -0.75 -12.18
N GLN A 50 -5.28 -1.23 -12.86
CA GLN A 50 -5.29 -1.59 -14.28
C GLN A 50 -4.22 -2.64 -14.67
N THR A 51 -4.07 -3.69 -13.87
CA THR A 51 -3.12 -4.80 -14.14
C THR A 51 -3.84 -6.14 -14.29
N ARG A 52 -3.19 -7.07 -15.01
CA ARG A 52 -3.57 -8.49 -15.05
C ARG A 52 -2.77 -9.34 -14.06
N GLU A 53 -1.68 -8.79 -13.53
CA GLU A 53 -0.78 -9.47 -12.61
C GLU A 53 -1.34 -9.53 -11.18
N GLU A 54 -0.72 -10.36 -10.34
CA GLU A 54 -1.08 -10.46 -8.94
C GLU A 54 -0.79 -9.14 -8.19
N VAL A 55 -1.80 -8.62 -7.49
CA VAL A 55 -1.63 -7.48 -6.58
C VAL A 55 -1.34 -7.98 -5.18
N LEU A 56 -0.24 -7.46 -4.59
CA LEU A 56 0.17 -7.73 -3.22
C LEU A 56 -0.34 -6.62 -2.29
N THR A 57 -0.79 -6.99 -1.09
CA THR A 57 -1.28 -6.07 -0.06
C THR A 57 -0.43 -6.20 1.21
N PRO A 58 0.79 -5.61 1.24
CA PRO A 58 1.66 -5.73 2.39
C PRO A 58 1.10 -4.95 3.58
N ALA A 59 1.26 -5.50 4.78
CA ALA A 59 0.86 -4.86 6.04
C ALA A 59 1.90 -3.83 6.48
N CYS A 60 2.17 -2.82 5.64
CA CYS A 60 3.15 -1.77 5.88
C CYS A 60 2.70 -0.44 5.27
N THR A 61 3.47 0.62 5.49
CA THR A 61 3.28 1.90 4.81
C THR A 61 3.88 1.86 3.40
N GLY A 62 3.70 2.94 2.63
CA GLY A 62 4.30 3.08 1.30
C GLY A 62 5.82 2.88 1.29
N THR A 63 6.54 3.33 2.32
CA THR A 63 8.00 3.11 2.44
C THR A 63 8.35 1.63 2.53
N GLY A 64 7.61 0.84 3.32
CA GLY A 64 7.85 -0.60 3.43
C GLY A 64 7.61 -1.33 2.11
N ALA A 65 6.66 -0.87 1.29
CA ALA A 65 6.46 -1.40 -0.05
C ALA A 65 7.62 -1.04 -1.00
N MET A 66 8.21 0.16 -0.87
CA MET A 66 9.42 0.54 -1.63
C MET A 66 10.60 -0.36 -1.26
N GLU A 67 10.82 -0.60 0.02
CA GLU A 67 11.88 -1.48 0.52
C GLU A 67 11.68 -2.93 0.05
N ALA A 68 10.46 -3.46 0.17
CA ALA A 68 10.13 -4.79 -0.32
C ALA A 68 10.41 -4.92 -1.83
N ALA A 69 10.14 -3.90 -2.63
CA ALA A 69 10.43 -3.90 -4.07
C ALA A 69 11.93 -3.98 -4.34
N VAL A 70 12.76 -3.16 -3.67
CA VAL A 70 14.22 -3.18 -3.84
C VAL A 70 14.81 -4.52 -3.38
N ALA A 71 14.47 -4.96 -2.17
CA ALA A 71 15.04 -6.15 -1.55
C ALA A 71 14.72 -7.46 -2.29
N ASN A 72 13.64 -7.49 -3.08
CA ASN A 72 13.22 -8.69 -3.82
C ASN A 72 13.52 -8.65 -5.32
N THR A 73 13.90 -7.49 -5.89
CA THR A 73 14.15 -7.38 -7.34
C THR A 73 15.59 -7.03 -7.69
N LEU A 74 16.43 -6.69 -6.71
CA LEU A 74 17.81 -6.27 -6.91
C LEU A 74 18.76 -7.06 -6.01
N SER A 75 19.99 -7.22 -6.46
CA SER A 75 21.11 -7.82 -5.74
C SER A 75 22.22 -6.80 -5.49
N ALA A 76 23.08 -7.08 -4.51
CA ALA A 76 24.25 -6.24 -4.25
C ALA A 76 25.14 -6.12 -5.50
N GLY A 77 25.47 -4.88 -5.88
CA GLY A 77 26.25 -4.58 -7.08
C GLY A 77 25.42 -4.24 -8.32
N ASP A 78 24.09 -4.44 -8.29
CA ASP A 78 23.22 -4.02 -9.39
C ASP A 78 23.24 -2.50 -9.56
N ARG A 79 23.16 -2.06 -10.82
CA ARG A 79 23.07 -0.63 -11.17
C ARG A 79 21.61 -0.21 -11.23
N VAL A 80 21.26 0.80 -10.45
CA VAL A 80 19.89 1.33 -10.34
C VAL A 80 19.84 2.78 -10.83
N ILE A 81 18.82 3.11 -11.62
CA ILE A 81 18.52 4.49 -12.01
C ILE A 81 17.30 4.97 -11.23
N VAL A 82 17.45 6.06 -10.49
CA VAL A 82 16.32 6.75 -9.81
C VAL A 82 16.20 8.16 -10.37
N VAL A 83 15.09 8.43 -11.05
CA VAL A 83 14.77 9.80 -11.52
C VAL A 83 14.31 10.62 -10.33
N ASN A 84 15.13 11.60 -9.92
CA ASN A 84 14.88 12.35 -8.70
C ASN A 84 14.16 13.68 -8.95
N ALA A 85 12.90 13.75 -8.51
CA ALA A 85 12.07 14.95 -8.56
C ALA A 85 11.52 15.38 -7.17
N GLY A 86 12.08 14.87 -6.07
CA GLY A 86 11.66 15.27 -4.72
C GLY A 86 11.83 14.21 -3.64
N ALA A 87 11.21 14.45 -2.48
CA ALA A 87 11.43 13.67 -1.26
C ALA A 87 11.15 12.15 -1.41
N PHE A 88 10.17 11.75 -2.22
CA PHE A 88 9.89 10.34 -2.45
C PHE A 88 10.96 9.64 -3.30
N ALA A 89 11.55 10.33 -4.29
CA ALA A 89 12.65 9.77 -5.05
C ALA A 89 13.96 9.73 -4.25
N GLN A 90 14.19 10.72 -3.37
CA GLN A 90 15.27 10.66 -2.39
C GLN A 90 15.15 9.44 -1.46
N ARG A 91 13.92 9.03 -1.11
CA ARG A 91 13.67 7.82 -0.33
C ARG A 91 14.07 6.55 -1.09
N TRP A 92 13.71 6.43 -2.37
CA TRP A 92 14.19 5.32 -3.22
C TRP A 92 15.73 5.27 -3.27
N LEU A 93 16.40 6.42 -3.45
CA LEU A 93 17.86 6.49 -3.42
C LEU A 93 18.47 6.02 -2.10
N ALA A 94 17.86 6.39 -0.97
CA ALA A 94 18.33 5.96 0.34
C ALA A 94 18.18 4.45 0.53
N ILE A 95 17.04 3.88 0.12
CA ILE A 95 16.78 2.43 0.21
C ILE A 95 17.78 1.65 -0.66
N CYS A 96 18.04 2.08 -1.90
CA CYS A 96 18.98 1.38 -2.78
C CYS A 96 20.46 1.46 -2.35
N LYS A 97 20.80 2.34 -1.39
CA LYS A 97 22.17 2.53 -0.88
C LYS A 97 22.40 1.95 0.52
N ALA A 98 21.34 1.49 1.18
CA ALA A 98 21.40 0.89 2.51
C ALA A 98 22.12 -0.47 2.46
#